data_AF-A0AA51EDK7-F1
#
_entry.id   AF-A0AA51EDK7-F1
#
_cell.length_a   1.000
_cell.length_b   1.000
_cell.length_c   1.000
_cell.angle_alpha   90.00
_cell.angle_beta   90.00
_cell.angle_gamma   90.00
#
_symmetry.space_group_name_H-M   'P 1'
#
loop_
_entity.id
_entity.type
_entity.pdbx_description
1 polymer ?
#
loop_
_entity_poly.entity_id
_entity_poly.type
_entity_poly.pdbx_seq_one_letter_code
_entity_poly.pdbx_strand_id
1 'polypeptide(L)' 'RYNPKNSGADDVGLVDVPEGDEQKLMAAVATVGPVAVAIDASQDSFQFYSKGVYFDENCSSTNLD' A
#
# COMPACT_ATOMS: atom_id res chain seq x y z
N ARG A 1 22.94 19.68 9.52
CA ARG A 1 22.96 18.87 10.76
C ARG A 1 21.51 18.62 11.18
N TYR A 2 21.14 17.38 11.49
CA TYR A 2 19.83 17.03 12.04
C TYR A 2 19.60 17.70 13.40
N ASN A 3 18.38 18.21 13.65
CA ASN A 3 17.96 18.77 14.94
C ASN A 3 16.76 17.97 15.47
N PRO A 4 16.93 17.13 16.51
CA PRO A 4 15.86 16.27 17.01
C PRO A 4 14.66 17.04 17.55
N LYS A 5 14.83 18.32 17.93
CA LYS A 5 13.71 19.17 18.38
C LYS A 5 12.69 19.48 17.29
N ASN A 6 13.04 19.25 16.02
CA ASN A 6 12.17 19.46 14.87
C ASN A 6 11.61 18.13 14.32
N SER A 7 11.69 17.02 15.08
CA SER A 7 11.08 15.75 14.68
C SER A 7 9.56 15.85 14.71
N GLY A 8 8.89 15.43 13.63
CA GLY A 8 7.42 15.46 13.53
C GLY A 8 6.74 14.18 14.02
N ALA A 9 7.49 13.09 14.17
CA ALA A 9 7.03 11.80 14.64
C ALA A 9 8.22 10.95 15.11
N ASP A 10 7.92 9.92 15.90
CA ASP A 10 8.83 8.82 16.21
C ASP A 10 8.28 7.54 15.58
N ASP A 11 9.14 6.74 14.98
CA ASP A 11 8.80 5.42 14.48
C ASP A 11 9.33 4.36 15.45
N VAL A 12 8.43 3.54 15.98
CA VAL A 12 8.74 2.50 16.96
C VAL A 12 8.72 1.09 16.35
N GLY A 13 8.41 0.96 15.06
CA GLY A 13 8.43 -0.29 14.32
C GLY A 13 7.22 -0.48 13.41
N LEU A 14 7.24 -1.62 12.71
CA LEU A 14 6.22 -2.02 11.73
C LEU A 14 5.71 -3.44 12.02
N VAL A 15 4.55 -3.75 11.44
CA VAL A 15 3.98 -5.09 11.42
C VAL A 15 3.54 -5.40 10.00
N ASP A 16 3.96 -6.55 9.48
CA ASP A 16 3.58 -7.00 8.15
C ASP A 16 2.27 -7.80 8.18
N VAL A 17 1.43 -7.56 7.17
CA VAL A 17 0.26 -8.39 6.89
C VAL A 17 0.73 -9.62 6.09
N PRO A 18 0.18 -10.83 6.34
CA PRO A 18 0.51 -12.00 5.53
C PRO A 18 0.29 -11.75 4.03
N GLU A 19 1.27 -12.16 3.23
CA GLU A 19 1.24 -11.98 1.78
C GLU A 19 -0.01 -12.63 1.15
N GLY A 20 -0.71 -11.88 0.30
CA GLY A 20 -1.90 -12.34 -0.41
C GLY A 20 -3.17 -12.56 0.45
N ASP A 21 -3.14 -12.25 1.74
CA ASP A 21 -4.31 -12.42 2.62
C ASP A 21 -5.16 -11.13 2.68
N GLU A 22 -6.07 -10.98 1.71
CA GLU A 22 -6.99 -9.84 1.63
C GLU A 22 -7.93 -9.72 2.84
N GLN A 23 -8.26 -10.82 3.51
CA GLN A 23 -9.10 -10.78 4.71
C GLN A 23 -8.36 -10.14 5.89
N LYS A 24 -7.07 -10.45 6.05
CA LYS A 24 -6.21 -9.82 7.04
C LYS A 24 -5.93 -8.38 6.70
N LEU A 25 -5.72 -8.05 5.42
CA LEU A 25 -5.56 -6.68 4.97
C LEU A 25 -6.81 -5.84 5.28
N MET A 26 -8.00 -6.35 4.96
CA MET A 26 -9.28 -5.71 5.29
C MET A 26 -9.40 -5.47 6.81
N ALA A 27 -9.07 -6.47 7.62
CA ALA A 27 -9.10 -6.33 9.07
C ALA A 27 -8.11 -5.25 9.57
N ALA A 28 -6.88 -5.23 9.06
CA ALA A 28 -5.86 -4.25 9.42
C ALA A 28 -6.30 -2.82 9.07
N VAL A 29 -6.87 -2.62 7.88
CA VAL A 29 -7.42 -1.32 7.45
C VAL A 29 -8.54 -0.87 8.40
N ALA A 30 -9.41 -1.79 8.80
CA ALA A 30 -10.55 -1.48 9.67
C ALA A 30 -10.15 -1.20 11.13
N THR A 31 -9.11 -1.85 11.65
CA THR A 31 -8.78 -1.78 13.09
C THR A 31 -7.54 -0.98 13.43
N VAL A 32 -6.58 -0.85 12.51
CA VAL A 32 -5.31 -0.12 12.72
C VAL A 32 -5.33 1.23 12.02
N GLY A 33 -5.80 1.28 10.77
CA GLY A 33 -5.85 2.50 9.97
C GLY A 33 -5.24 2.32 8.57
N PRO A 34 -4.77 3.40 7.92
CA PRO A 34 -4.11 3.30 6.62
C PRO A 34 -2.93 2.33 6.62
N VAL A 35 -2.85 1.45 5.61
CA VAL A 35 -1.80 0.44 5.45
C VAL A 35 -1.03 0.73 4.17
N ALA A 36 0.29 0.69 4.23
CA ALA A 36 1.14 0.79 3.05
C ALA A 36 1.08 -0.53 2.25
N VAL A 37 0.90 -0.43 0.93
CA VAL A 37 0.84 -1.57 0.01
C VAL A 37 1.64 -1.27 -1.26
N ALA A 38 2.15 -2.31 -1.91
CA ALA A 38 2.76 -2.24 -3.23
C ALA A 38 1.78 -2.79 -4.28
N ILE A 39 1.75 -2.20 -5.48
CA ILE A 39 0.86 -2.61 -6.58
C ILE A 39 1.62 -2.62 -7.91
N ASP A 40 1.15 -3.38 -8.90
CA ASP A 40 1.63 -3.22 -10.27
C ASP A 40 0.95 -2.00 -10.92
N ALA A 41 1.68 -0.89 -10.96
CA ALA A 41 1.26 0.36 -11.59
C ALA A 41 1.82 0.55 -13.01
N SER A 42 2.42 -0.49 -13.61
CA SER A 42 3.13 -0.38 -14.89
C SER A 42 2.22 -0.20 -16.10
N GLN A 43 0.94 -0.57 -15.99
CA GLN A 43 -0.01 -0.57 -17.10
C GLN A 43 -0.51 0.84 -17.44
N ASP A 44 -0.57 1.17 -18.74
CA ASP A 44 -1.17 2.43 -19.22
C ASP A 44 -2.64 2.57 -18.78
N SER A 45 -3.34 1.44 -18.64
CA SER A 45 -4.71 1.39 -18.14
C SER A 45 -4.84 1.97 -16.73
N PHE A 46 -3.80 1.80 -15.88
CA PHE A 46 -3.74 2.38 -14.54
C PHE A 46 -3.32 3.85 -14.58
N GLN A 47 -2.33 4.20 -15.39
CA GLN A 47 -1.84 5.59 -15.51
C GLN A 47 -2.94 6.57 -15.93
N PHE A 48 -3.87 6.14 -16.80
CA PHE A 48 -5.00 6.95 -17.27
C PHE A 48 -6.34 6.59 -16.62
N TYR A 49 -6.33 5.79 -15.55
CA TYR A 49 -7.54 5.46 -14.80
C TYR A 49 -8.18 6.72 -14.20
N SER A 50 -9.52 6.80 -14.23
CA SER A 50 -10.24 8.01 -13.79
C SER A 50 -11.46 7.76 -12.91
N LYS A 51 -12.17 6.63 -13.07
CA LYS A 51 -13.37 6.29 -12.30
C LYS A 51 -13.74 4.82 -12.45
N GLY A 52 -14.53 4.31 -11.50
CA GLY A 52 -15.05 2.93 -11.50
C GLY A 52 -14.37 2.07 -10.44
N VAL A 53 -14.17 0.79 -10.76
CA VAL A 53 -13.33 -0.14 -10.02
C VAL A 53 -12.33 -0.67 -11.04
N TYR A 54 -11.03 -0.50 -10.76
CA TYR A 54 -9.97 -0.89 -11.69
C TYR A 54 -9.74 -2.41 -11.65
N PHE A 55 -9.59 -3.01 -12.84
CA PHE A 55 -9.24 -4.42 -13.02
C PHE A 55 -8.52 -4.56 -14.38
N ASP A 56 -7.38 -5.25 -14.39
CA ASP A 56 -6.60 -5.56 -15.59
C ASP A 56 -6.03 -6.97 -15.47
N GLU A 57 -6.24 -7.81 -16.47
CA GLU A 57 -5.76 -9.20 -16.49
C GLU A 57 -4.23 -9.29 -16.56
N ASN A 58 -3.56 -8.24 -17.02
CA ASN A 58 -2.10 -8.17 -17.11
C ASN A 58 -1.44 -7.60 -15.83
N CYS A 59 -2.24 -7.26 -14.81
CA CYS A 59 -1.74 -6.81 -13.52
C CYS A 59 -1.02 -7.96 -12.80
N SER A 60 0.27 -7.78 -12.52
CA SER A 60 1.08 -8.79 -11.83
C SER A 60 0.80 -8.81 -10.33
N SER A 61 0.66 -10.00 -9.75
CA SER A 61 0.60 -10.17 -8.29
C SER A 61 1.98 -10.24 -7.62
N THR A 62 3.06 -10.26 -8.39
CA THR A 62 4.43 -10.46 -7.87
C THR A 62 5.43 -9.38 -8.29
N ASN A 63 5.21 -8.71 -9.42
CA ASN A 63 6.04 -7.58 -9.86
C ASN A 63 5.36 -6.28 -9.45
N LEU A 64 5.64 -5.82 -8.24
CA LEU A 64 4.98 -4.68 -7.61
C LEU A 64 5.97 -3.51 -7.43
N ASP A 65 5.45 -2.28 -7.41
CA ASP A 65 6.17 -1.04 -7.05
C ASP A 65 5.53 -0.41 -5.80
#